data_AF-A0A3C0HIH4-F1
#
_entry.id   AF-A0A3C0HIH4-F1
#
_cell.length_a   1.000
_cell.length_b   1.000
_cell.length_c   1.000
_cell.angle_alpha   90.00
_cell.angle_beta   90.00
_cell.angle_gamma   90.00
#
_symmetry.space_group_name_H-M   'P 1'
#
loop_
_entity.id
_entity.type
_entity.pdbx_description
1 polymer ?
#
loop_
_entity_poly.entity_id
_entity_poly.type
_entity_poly.pdbx_seq_one_letter_code
_entity_poly.pdbx_strand_id
1 'polypeptide(L)'
;AMPRGPGMERKDLLLKNAEIFTVQGKALDAVASRDVKVLVVGNPANTNAYIAMKSAPSLPAKNFTAMLRLDHNRALSQLSAKASVPVGDIEKLIVWGNHSPTMYPDYRFAVAGGASLKDKVNDENWNRSDFIPKVGKRGAAIIEARGLSSAASAA
;
A
#
# COMPACT_ATOMS: atom_id res chain seq x y z
N ALA A 1 7.93 -9.83 -9.05
CA ALA A 1 6.68 -10.47 -8.61
C ALA A 1 5.93 -11.00 -9.82
N MET A 2 5.23 -12.12 -9.69
CA MET A 2 4.37 -12.67 -10.74
C MET A 2 2.93 -12.17 -10.54
N PRO A 3 2.24 -11.66 -11.58
CA PRO A 3 0.83 -11.32 -11.49
C PRO A 3 -0.04 -12.58 -11.39
N ARG A 4 -1.23 -12.46 -10.81
CA ARG A 4 -2.19 -13.57 -10.76
C ARG A 4 -2.70 -13.87 -12.17
N GLY A 5 -2.52 -15.12 -12.63
CA GLY A 5 -3.03 -15.59 -13.91
C GLY A 5 -4.45 -16.17 -13.83
N PRO A 6 -5.11 -16.41 -14.98
CA PRO A 6 -6.40 -17.12 -15.05
C PRO A 6 -6.32 -18.49 -14.34
N GLY A 7 -7.31 -18.82 -13.51
CA GLY A 7 -7.39 -20.10 -12.80
C GLY A 7 -6.40 -20.29 -11.65
N MET A 8 -5.54 -19.30 -11.35
CA MET A 8 -4.56 -19.41 -10.26
C MET A 8 -5.21 -19.18 -8.89
N GLU A 9 -5.03 -20.11 -7.96
CA GLU A 9 -5.45 -19.96 -6.58
C GLU A 9 -4.56 -18.97 -5.81
N ARG A 10 -5.09 -18.41 -4.72
CA ARG A 10 -4.32 -17.47 -3.88
C ARG A 10 -3.05 -18.11 -3.31
N LYS A 11 -3.11 -19.40 -2.97
CA LYS A 11 -1.98 -20.18 -2.46
C LYS A 11 -0.85 -20.29 -3.50
N ASP A 12 -1.20 -20.57 -4.75
CA ASP A 12 -0.21 -20.75 -5.83
C ASP A 12 0.52 -19.44 -6.11
N LEU A 13 -0.22 -18.32 -6.13
CA LEU A 13 0.36 -16.98 -6.27
C LEU A 13 1.37 -16.68 -5.16
N LEU A 14 1.05 -17.04 -3.91
CA LEU A 14 1.91 -16.85 -2.76
C LEU A 14 3.19 -17.69 -2.88
N LEU A 15 3.07 -18.98 -3.22
CA LEU A 15 4.21 -19.88 -3.35
C LEU A 15 5.17 -19.44 -4.47
N LYS A 16 4.63 -19.11 -5.65
CA LYS A 16 5.47 -18.65 -6.78
C LYS A 16 6.19 -17.33 -6.48
N ASN A 17 5.52 -16.39 -5.82
CA ASN A 17 6.19 -15.16 -5.39
C ASN A 17 7.19 -15.44 -4.26
N ALA A 18 6.93 -16.38 -3.35
CA ALA A 18 7.87 -16.76 -2.31
C ALA A 18 9.21 -17.25 -2.88
N GLU A 19 9.18 -18.09 -3.91
CA GLU A 19 10.39 -18.53 -4.62
C GLU A 19 11.18 -17.35 -5.18
N ILE A 20 10.51 -16.42 -5.87
CA ILE A 20 11.13 -15.22 -6.47
C ILE A 20 11.81 -14.37 -5.39
N PHE A 21 11.07 -14.02 -4.33
CA PHE A 21 11.59 -13.11 -3.30
C PHE A 21 12.61 -13.77 -2.37
N THR A 22 12.62 -15.10 -2.27
CA THR A 22 13.69 -15.84 -1.59
C THR A 22 15.00 -15.71 -2.37
N VAL A 23 14.97 -15.93 -3.68
CA VAL A 23 16.16 -15.79 -4.54
C VAL A 23 16.66 -14.34 -4.54
N GLN A 24 15.76 -13.37 -4.68
CA GLN A 24 16.13 -11.95 -4.66
C GLN A 24 16.68 -11.51 -3.30
N GLY A 25 16.09 -11.97 -2.19
CA GLY A 25 16.59 -11.70 -0.84
C GLY A 25 18.01 -12.23 -0.64
N LYS A 26 18.27 -13.49 -1.03
CA LYS A 26 19.63 -14.08 -0.98
C LYS A 26 20.64 -13.32 -1.83
N ALA A 27 20.22 -12.87 -3.01
CA ALA A 27 21.09 -12.06 -3.87
C ALA A 27 21.44 -10.72 -3.21
N LEU A 28 20.44 -10.01 -2.66
CA LEU A 28 20.66 -8.77 -1.91
C LEU A 28 21.61 -9.00 -0.74
N ASP A 29 21.40 -10.06 0.03
CA ASP A 29 22.24 -10.44 1.17
C ASP A 29 23.71 -10.64 0.77
N ALA A 30 23.94 -11.27 -0.38
CA ALA A 30 25.27 -11.59 -0.86
C ALA A 30 26.05 -10.38 -1.40
N VAL A 31 25.39 -9.46 -2.13
CA VAL A 31 26.12 -8.47 -2.95
C VAL A 31 25.74 -7.01 -2.71
N ALA A 32 24.61 -6.71 -2.08
CA ALA A 32 24.19 -5.33 -1.89
C ALA A 32 25.03 -4.60 -0.83
N SER A 33 24.99 -3.27 -0.84
CA SER A 33 25.49 -2.47 0.28
C SER A 33 24.84 -2.94 1.59
N ARG A 34 25.60 -2.96 2.69
CA ARG A 34 25.06 -3.26 4.02
C ARG A 34 24.01 -2.24 4.49
N ASP A 35 24.00 -1.07 3.85
CA ASP A 35 23.03 0.01 4.08
C ASP A 35 21.94 0.11 3.00
N VAL A 36 21.80 -0.90 2.12
CA VAL A 36 20.77 -0.90 1.07
C VAL A 36 19.37 -0.74 1.67
N LYS A 37 18.52 0.08 1.04
CA LYS A 37 17.09 0.22 1.35
C LYS A 37 16.26 -0.47 0.28
N VAL A 38 15.37 -1.35 0.70
CA VAL A 38 14.57 -2.20 -0.18
C VAL A 38 13.11 -1.78 -0.09
N LEU A 39 12.52 -1.46 -1.24
CA LEU A 39 11.10 -1.17 -1.38
C LEU A 39 10.45 -2.22 -2.29
N VAL A 40 9.51 -2.98 -1.75
CA VAL A 40 8.75 -3.98 -2.50
C VAL A 40 7.42 -3.39 -2.96
N VAL A 41 7.23 -3.35 -4.28
CA VAL A 41 6.00 -2.89 -4.93
C VAL A 41 5.15 -4.07 -5.44
N GLY A 42 5.80 -5.15 -5.86
CA GLY A 42 5.13 -6.30 -6.46
C GLY A 42 4.27 -7.07 -5.47
N ASN A 43 3.01 -7.34 -5.84
CA ASN A 43 2.05 -8.01 -4.97
C ASN A 43 2.31 -9.51 -4.78
N PRO A 44 1.97 -10.08 -3.59
CA PRO A 44 1.49 -9.40 -2.38
C PRO A 44 2.61 -8.69 -1.61
N ALA A 45 2.61 -7.34 -1.61
CA ALA A 45 3.80 -6.54 -1.30
C ALA A 45 4.35 -6.78 0.11
N ASN A 46 3.50 -6.78 1.14
CA ASN A 46 3.93 -7.00 2.53
C ASN A 46 4.55 -8.38 2.72
N THR A 47 3.92 -9.44 2.20
CA THR A 47 4.42 -10.81 2.30
C THR A 47 5.73 -10.98 1.52
N ASN A 48 5.81 -10.40 0.33
CA ASN A 48 7.02 -10.43 -0.49
C ASN A 48 8.20 -9.72 0.19
N ALA A 49 7.95 -8.55 0.82
CA ALA A 49 8.96 -7.84 1.61
C ALA A 49 9.44 -8.68 2.81
N TYR A 50 8.51 -9.33 3.51
CA TYR A 50 8.85 -10.22 4.62
C TYR A 50 9.73 -11.40 4.17
N ILE A 51 9.42 -12.03 3.04
CA ILE A 51 10.20 -13.16 2.51
C ILE A 51 11.60 -12.72 2.10
N ALA A 52 11.72 -11.59 1.39
CA ALA A 52 13.01 -11.02 1.03
C ALA A 52 13.86 -10.70 2.26
N MET A 53 13.25 -10.07 3.28
CA MET A 53 13.89 -9.76 4.56
C MET A 53 14.38 -11.02 5.28
N LYS A 54 13.56 -12.07 5.35
CA LYS A 54 13.93 -13.34 6.00
C LYS A 54 15.00 -14.11 5.24
N SER A 55 15.14 -13.85 3.95
CA SER A 55 16.16 -14.45 3.09
C SER A 55 17.46 -13.65 3.06
N ALA A 56 17.53 -12.52 3.78
CA ALA A 56 18.69 -11.63 3.84
C ALA A 56 19.11 -11.31 5.29
N PRO A 57 19.57 -12.32 6.06
CA PRO A 57 19.81 -12.18 7.50
C PRO A 57 20.94 -11.22 7.87
N SER A 58 21.85 -10.90 6.94
CA SER A 58 22.97 -9.99 7.20
C SER A 58 22.65 -8.52 6.90
N LEU A 59 21.45 -8.24 6.38
CA LEU A 59 20.96 -6.87 6.15
C LEU A 59 20.02 -6.43 7.29
N PRO A 60 20.02 -5.15 7.69
CA PRO A 60 19.12 -4.66 8.72
C PRO A 60 17.65 -4.86 8.33
N ALA A 61 16.88 -5.59 9.14
CA ALA A 61 15.47 -5.88 8.87
C ALA A 61 14.62 -4.61 8.61
N LYS A 62 14.94 -3.51 9.30
CA LYS A 62 14.29 -2.19 9.14
C LYS A 62 14.42 -1.59 7.72
N ASN A 63 15.36 -2.07 6.91
CA ASN A 63 15.58 -1.58 5.56
C ASN A 63 14.62 -2.22 4.53
N PHE A 64 13.85 -3.25 4.91
CA PHE A 64 12.88 -3.90 4.05
C PHE A 64 11.48 -3.32 4.27
N THR A 65 10.93 -2.71 3.24
CA THR A 65 9.63 -2.06 3.28
C THR A 65 8.74 -2.50 2.13
N ALA A 66 7.43 -2.43 2.33
CA ALA A 66 6.42 -2.66 1.29
C ALA A 66 5.68 -1.36 1.00
N MET A 67 5.34 -1.13 -0.27
CA MET A 67 4.72 0.14 -0.67
C MET A 67 3.23 0.19 -0.30
N LEU A 68 2.89 0.97 0.73
CA LEU A 68 1.51 1.40 1.04
C LEU A 68 1.23 2.84 0.59
N ARG A 69 2.23 3.51 -0.02
CA ARG A 69 2.15 4.93 -0.34
C ARG A 69 1.04 5.27 -1.34
N LEU A 70 0.76 4.40 -2.29
CA LEU A 70 -0.33 4.61 -3.24
C LEU A 70 -1.70 4.59 -2.54
N ASP A 71 -1.91 3.68 -1.60
CA ASP A 71 -3.16 3.63 -0.83
C ASP A 71 -3.33 4.87 0.04
N HIS A 72 -2.22 5.32 0.67
CA HIS A 72 -2.19 6.58 1.39
C HIS A 72 -2.53 7.78 0.50
N ASN A 73 -1.93 7.89 -0.69
CA ASN A 73 -2.22 8.97 -1.62
C ASN A 73 -3.68 8.94 -2.13
N ARG A 74 -4.25 7.74 -2.31
CA ARG A 74 -5.68 7.58 -2.64
C ARG A 74 -6.57 8.06 -1.50
N ALA A 75 -6.22 7.73 -0.25
CA ALA A 75 -6.91 8.19 0.94
C ALA A 75 -6.84 9.72 1.08
N LEU A 76 -5.66 10.32 0.87
CA LEU A 76 -5.46 11.78 0.83
C LEU A 76 -6.42 12.45 -0.16
N SER A 77 -6.47 11.95 -1.40
CA SER A 77 -7.36 12.48 -2.44
C SER A 77 -8.84 12.40 -2.06
N GLN A 78 -9.30 11.27 -1.49
CA GLN A 78 -10.70 11.14 -1.06
C GLN A 78 -11.04 12.07 0.10
N LEU A 79 -10.15 12.18 1.09
CA LEU A 79 -10.36 13.03 2.26
C LEU A 79 -10.33 14.52 1.89
N SER A 80 -9.39 14.93 1.05
CA SER A 80 -9.30 16.29 0.51
C SER A 80 -10.59 16.70 -0.20
N ALA A 81 -11.15 15.83 -1.05
CA ALA A 81 -12.40 16.09 -1.74
C ALA A 81 -13.60 16.20 -0.79
N LYS A 82 -13.73 15.29 0.19
CA LYS A 82 -14.86 15.31 1.15
C LYS A 82 -14.80 16.51 2.10
N ALA A 83 -13.61 16.86 2.60
CA ALA A 83 -13.43 17.95 3.56
C ALA A 83 -13.24 19.32 2.90
N SER A 84 -13.19 19.38 1.56
CA SER A 84 -12.91 20.59 0.77
C SER A 84 -11.69 21.33 1.29
N VAL A 85 -10.58 20.61 1.46
CA VAL A 85 -9.27 21.16 1.85
C VAL A 85 -8.22 20.82 0.79
N PRO A 86 -7.23 21.67 0.55
CA PRO A 86 -6.09 21.32 -0.30
C PRO A 86 -5.42 20.04 0.20
N VAL A 87 -5.07 19.14 -0.73
CA VAL A 87 -4.46 17.85 -0.37
C VAL A 87 -3.11 18.01 0.34
N GLY A 88 -2.37 19.08 0.01
CA GLY A 88 -1.08 19.41 0.61
C GLY A 88 -1.18 19.90 2.05
N ASP A 89 -2.38 20.30 2.50
CA ASP A 89 -2.61 20.80 3.87
C ASP A 89 -2.97 19.65 4.82
N ILE A 90 -3.21 18.43 4.32
CA ILE A 90 -3.58 17.29 5.14
C ILE A 90 -2.33 16.69 5.80
N GLU A 91 -2.34 16.67 7.13
CA GLU A 91 -1.30 16.07 7.96
C GLU A 91 -1.86 14.87 8.74
N LYS A 92 -0.98 13.99 9.23
CA LYS A 92 -1.29 12.89 10.17
C LYS A 92 -2.33 11.86 9.69
N LEU A 93 -2.61 11.80 8.40
CA LEU A 93 -3.33 10.67 7.80
C LEU A 93 -2.43 9.41 7.78
N ILE A 94 -2.97 8.25 8.14
CA ILE A 94 -2.23 6.99 8.15
C ILE A 94 -3.02 5.90 7.42
N VAL A 95 -2.33 4.93 6.82
CA VAL A 95 -2.94 3.67 6.34
C VAL A 95 -2.29 2.52 7.09
N TRP A 96 -3.11 1.68 7.72
CA TRP A 96 -2.67 0.51 8.48
C TRP A 96 -2.88 -0.80 7.72
N GLY A 97 -2.08 -1.80 8.08
CA GLY A 97 -2.28 -3.19 7.66
C GLY A 97 -1.59 -3.55 6.35
N ASN A 98 -2.29 -4.33 5.54
CA ASN A 98 -1.75 -4.96 4.33
C ASN A 98 -2.05 -4.12 3.08
N HIS A 99 -1.18 -4.15 2.06
CA HIS A 99 -1.48 -3.62 0.73
C HIS A 99 -2.52 -4.55 0.04
N SER A 100 -3.77 -4.43 0.46
CA SER A 100 -4.93 -5.19 -0.02
C SER A 100 -6.22 -4.47 0.35
N PRO A 101 -7.40 -4.91 -0.17
CA PRO A 101 -8.69 -4.31 0.20
C PRO A 101 -9.03 -4.35 1.71
N THR A 102 -8.24 -5.03 2.53
CA THR A 102 -8.36 -5.07 3.99
C THR A 102 -7.49 -4.02 4.71
N MET A 103 -6.81 -3.14 3.97
CA MET A 103 -6.13 -1.97 4.50
C MET A 103 -7.09 -1.09 5.31
N TYR A 104 -6.57 -0.32 6.28
CA TYR A 104 -7.38 0.60 7.07
C TYR A 104 -6.86 2.04 6.91
N PRO A 105 -7.45 2.86 6.02
CA PRO A 105 -7.17 4.29 5.95
C PRO A 105 -7.80 4.99 7.16
N ASP A 106 -6.95 5.59 8.00
CA ASP A 106 -7.30 6.13 9.30
C ASP A 106 -7.17 7.65 9.32
N TYR A 107 -8.31 8.32 9.23
CA TYR A 107 -8.43 9.78 9.30
C TYR A 107 -8.67 10.34 10.71
N ARG A 108 -8.70 9.49 11.76
CA ARG A 108 -9.10 9.92 13.12
C ARG A 108 -8.19 11.00 13.71
N PHE A 109 -6.93 11.02 13.29
CA PHE A 109 -5.92 11.98 13.72
C PHE A 109 -5.51 12.95 12.61
N ALA A 110 -6.13 12.84 11.44
CA ALA A 110 -5.80 13.70 10.32
C ALA A 110 -6.25 15.14 10.60
N VAL A 111 -5.39 16.09 10.29
CA VAL A 111 -5.65 17.53 10.49
C VAL A 111 -5.36 18.30 9.21
N ALA A 112 -5.97 19.48 9.07
CA ALA A 112 -5.58 20.46 8.07
C ALA A 112 -5.56 21.85 8.69
N GLY A 113 -4.42 22.54 8.64
CA GLY A 113 -4.24 23.83 9.32
C GLY A 113 -4.49 23.74 10.84
N GLY A 114 -4.13 22.60 11.45
CA GLY A 114 -4.38 22.33 12.87
C GLY A 114 -5.81 21.90 13.23
N ALA A 115 -6.78 22.00 12.32
CA ALA A 115 -8.16 21.59 12.56
C ALA A 115 -8.37 20.10 12.27
N SER A 116 -9.14 19.42 13.13
CA SER A 116 -9.51 18.01 13.00
C SER A 116 -10.34 17.74 11.74
N LEU A 117 -9.86 16.86 10.86
CA LEU A 117 -10.61 16.45 9.67
C LEU A 117 -11.74 15.47 10.00
N LYS A 118 -11.60 14.69 11.09
CA LYS A 118 -12.69 13.86 11.59
C LYS A 118 -13.90 14.73 11.96
N ASP A 119 -13.66 15.80 12.72
CA ASP A 119 -14.73 16.69 13.19
C ASP A 119 -15.25 17.59 12.07
N LYS A 120 -14.40 17.99 11.12
CA LYS A 120 -14.83 18.72 9.92
C LYS A 120 -15.74 17.89 9.02
N VAL A 121 -15.42 16.61 8.83
CA VAL A 121 -16.25 15.69 8.05
C VAL A 121 -17.55 15.34 8.80
N ASN A 122 -17.46 15.14 10.12
CA ASN A 122 -18.58 14.86 11.04
C ASN A 122 -19.56 13.77 10.56
N ASP A 123 -19.04 12.74 9.90
CA ASP A 123 -19.85 11.74 9.20
C ASP A 123 -19.16 10.37 9.30
N GLU A 124 -19.52 9.63 10.35
CA GLU A 124 -18.95 8.31 10.64
C GLU A 124 -19.42 7.25 9.64
N ASN A 125 -20.68 7.36 9.19
CA ASN A 125 -21.25 6.49 8.17
C ASN A 125 -20.49 6.62 6.85
N TRP A 126 -20.15 7.84 6.43
CA TRP A 126 -19.29 8.05 5.27
C TRP A 126 -17.93 7.39 5.43
N ASN A 127 -17.32 7.45 6.61
CA ASN A 127 -16.04 6.79 6.84
C ASN A 127 -16.13 5.26 6.63
N ARG A 128 -17.17 4.62 7.19
CA ARG A 128 -17.36 3.16 7.09
C ARG A 128 -17.82 2.68 5.73
N SER A 129 -18.80 3.36 5.15
CA SER A 129 -19.55 2.87 3.99
C SER A 129 -18.99 3.39 2.67
N ASP A 130 -18.30 4.53 2.68
CA ASP A 130 -17.77 5.17 1.47
C ASP A 130 -16.25 5.25 1.46
N PHE A 131 -15.65 5.91 2.44
CA PHE A 131 -14.21 6.23 2.44
C PHE A 131 -13.33 4.97 2.42
N ILE A 132 -13.48 4.09 3.42
CA ILE A 132 -12.68 2.85 3.52
C ILE A 132 -12.89 1.95 2.29
N PRO A 133 -14.14 1.63 1.87
CA PRO A 133 -14.36 0.77 0.70
C PRO A 133 -13.85 1.40 -0.61
N LYS A 134 -14.02 2.71 -0.80
CA LYS A 134 -13.61 3.40 -2.03
C LYS A 134 -12.08 3.44 -2.18
N VAL A 135 -11.34 3.64 -1.09
CA VAL A 135 -9.88 3.53 -1.10
C VAL A 135 -9.47 2.09 -1.43
N GLY A 136 -10.05 1.10 -0.75
CA GLY A 136 -9.73 -0.32 -0.96
C GLY A 136 -10.03 -0.84 -2.37
N LYS A 137 -11.05 -0.30 -3.04
CA LYS A 137 -11.48 -0.70 -4.40
C LYS A 137 -10.94 0.20 -5.51
N ARG A 138 -10.14 1.23 -5.20
CA ARG A 138 -9.70 2.23 -6.20
C ARG A 138 -8.90 1.63 -7.36
N GLY A 139 -8.09 0.61 -7.10
CA GLY A 139 -7.35 -0.09 -8.16
C GLY A 139 -8.26 -0.74 -9.19
N ALA A 140 -9.32 -1.42 -8.74
CA ALA A 140 -10.31 -2.05 -9.62
C ALA A 140 -11.08 -1.01 -10.44
N ALA A 141 -11.51 0.09 -9.80
CA ALA A 141 -12.21 1.17 -10.48
C ALA A 141 -11.38 1.83 -11.60
N ILE A 142 -10.05 1.91 -11.45
CA ILE A 142 -9.17 2.43 -12.52
C ILE A 142 -9.07 1.45 -13.68
N ILE A 143 -8.96 0.15 -13.39
CA ILE A 143 -8.94 -0.90 -14.43
C ILE A 143 -10.25 -0.91 -15.20
N GLU A 144 -11.38 -0.82 -14.52
CA GLU A 144 -12.69 -0.74 -15.16
C GLU A 144 -12.81 0.49 -16.08
N ALA A 145 -12.32 1.66 -15.63
CA ALA A 145 -12.41 2.89 -16.41
C ALA A 145 -11.42 2.97 -17.59
N ARG A 146 -10.25 2.32 -17.50
CA ARG A 146 -9.15 2.48 -18.47
C ARG A 146 -8.78 1.22 -19.24
N GLY A 147 -9.27 0.05 -18.84
CA GLY A 147 -8.83 -1.26 -19.32
C GLY A 147 -7.40 -1.65 -18.93
N LEU A 148 -6.70 -0.79 -18.19
CA LEU A 148 -5.29 -0.95 -17.84
C LEU A 148 -5.05 -0.70 -16.35
N SER A 149 -3.97 -1.26 -15.82
CA SER A 149 -3.57 -1.04 -14.43
C SER A 149 -3.16 0.41 -14.18
N SER A 150 -3.19 0.84 -12.92
CA SER A 150 -2.84 2.20 -12.49
C SER A 150 -1.32 2.42 -12.42
N ALA A 151 -0.59 2.05 -13.48
CA ALA A 151 0.87 2.01 -13.52
C ALA A 151 1.50 3.39 -13.22
N ALA A 152 1.02 4.45 -13.88
CA ALA A 152 1.57 5.80 -13.71
C ALA A 152 1.43 6.36 -12.29
N SER A 153 0.37 5.99 -11.55
CA SER A 153 0.22 6.40 -10.15
C SER A 153 0.97 5.51 -9.17
N ALA A 154 1.40 4.33 -9.61
CA ALA A 154 2.16 3.38 -8.80
C ALA A 154 3.67 3.55 -8.92
N ALA A 155 4.15 4.16 -10.01
CA ALA A 155 5.53 4.59 -10.22
C ALA A 155 5.84 5.85 -9.42
#